data_AF-A0A0U5H2V6-F1
#
_entry.id   AF-A0A0U5H2V6-F1
#
_cell.length_a   1.000
_cell.length_b   1.000
_cell.length_c   1.000
_cell.angle_alpha   90.00
_cell.angle_beta   90.00
_cell.angle_gamma   90.00
#
_symmetry.space_group_name_H-M   'P 1'
#
loop_
_entity.id
_entity.type
_entity.pdbx_description
1 polymer ?
#
loop_
_entity_poly.entity_id
_entity_poly.type
_entity_poly.pdbx_seq_one_letter_code
_entity_poly.pdbx_strand_id
1 'polypeptide(L)'
;MTPAEHAELALLVEVAGTPKPGNVDRERDLADLHFEQFLAGAVGARDGLEAAEDGPVGDAFETAVAGMADGSGTNTQFGCLLLLTPLVRAASRGDLSPEGVTEVVEATTVADAEAFYRAFEHAEVAVPDPPEGIDALDARRGAAAIPALRERGLTLEDVMDLSTDHDANAREWLQGFPRVFRAAARIEAGRGPLADRAASAFLTLLAEEFDTLVVTEHGEGVAREVQERALSLQRADADEVREFADDLVERGINPGTTADLTAAAVFVALERGVSVRG
;
A
#
# COMPACT_ATOMS: atom_id res chain seq x y z
N MET A 1 8.13 -19.88 3.79
CA MET A 1 7.81 -18.66 4.53
C MET A 1 6.32 -18.70 4.80
N THR A 2 5.86 -18.25 5.95
CA THR A 2 4.42 -18.05 6.22
C THR A 2 3.90 -16.84 5.41
N PRO A 3 2.57 -16.65 5.28
CA PRO A 3 2.03 -15.43 4.70
C PRO A 3 2.57 -14.15 5.34
N ALA A 4 2.71 -14.08 6.66
CA ALA A 4 3.30 -12.93 7.34
C ALA A 4 4.77 -12.70 6.93
N GLU A 5 5.58 -13.76 6.86
CA GLU A 5 6.97 -13.66 6.40
C GLU A 5 7.08 -13.23 4.94
N HIS A 6 6.15 -13.66 4.07
CA HIS A 6 6.07 -13.18 2.69
C HIS A 6 5.62 -11.72 2.61
N ALA A 7 4.73 -11.26 3.48
CA ALA A 7 4.31 -9.86 3.54
C ALA A 7 5.44 -8.94 4.02
N GLU A 8 6.17 -9.34 5.06
CA GLU A 8 7.39 -8.64 5.50
C GLU A 8 8.41 -8.57 4.35
N LEU A 9 8.65 -9.70 3.66
CA LEU A 9 9.54 -9.73 2.50
C LEU A 9 9.04 -8.84 1.36
N ALA A 10 7.72 -8.76 1.13
CA ALA A 10 7.14 -7.91 0.11
C ALA A 10 7.41 -6.42 0.37
N LEU A 11 7.25 -5.96 1.63
CA LEU A 11 7.60 -4.60 2.05
C LEU A 11 9.08 -4.29 1.78
N LEU A 12 9.98 -5.22 2.11
CA LEU A 12 11.42 -5.07 1.91
C LEU A 12 11.81 -5.05 0.44
N VAL A 13 11.19 -5.90 -0.37
CA VAL A 13 11.47 -6.03 -1.81
C VAL A 13 10.95 -4.84 -2.60
N GLU A 14 9.77 -4.31 -2.21
CA GLU A 14 9.20 -3.12 -2.83
C GLU A 14 10.16 -1.94 -2.71
N VAL A 15 10.62 -1.62 -1.50
CA VAL A 15 11.54 -0.50 -1.29
C VAL A 15 12.93 -0.78 -1.88
N ALA A 16 13.37 -2.04 -1.94
CA ALA A 16 14.64 -2.39 -2.58
C ALA A 16 14.59 -2.32 -4.13
N GLY A 17 13.41 -2.30 -4.73
CA GLY A 17 13.22 -2.18 -6.18
C GLY A 17 13.66 -0.81 -6.68
N THR A 18 14.48 -0.76 -7.73
CA THR A 18 14.95 0.50 -8.34
C THR A 18 15.13 0.34 -9.86
N PRO A 19 14.95 1.41 -10.65
CA PRO A 19 14.43 2.74 -10.25
C PRO A 19 12.92 2.73 -9.99
N LYS A 20 12.49 3.35 -8.87
CA LYS A 20 11.07 3.68 -8.61
C LYS A 20 10.84 5.19 -8.76
N PRO A 21 10.10 5.64 -9.79
CA PRO A 21 9.87 7.06 -9.99
C PRO A 21 9.29 7.80 -8.79
N GLY A 22 10.04 8.77 -8.23
CA GLY A 22 9.58 9.71 -7.20
C GLY A 22 9.46 9.16 -5.78
N ASN A 23 9.58 7.85 -5.58
CA ASN A 23 9.43 7.19 -4.28
C ASN A 23 10.80 6.80 -3.70
N VAL A 24 10.88 6.54 -2.40
CA VAL A 24 12.09 6.02 -1.74
C VAL A 24 12.46 4.67 -2.35
N ASP A 25 13.71 4.51 -2.75
CA ASP A 25 14.25 3.22 -3.17
C ASP A 25 15.69 3.01 -2.67
N ARG A 26 16.31 1.87 -2.98
CA ARG A 26 17.69 1.59 -2.53
C ARG A 26 18.75 2.59 -3.03
N GLU A 27 18.45 3.39 -4.05
CA GLU A 27 19.33 4.41 -4.63
C GLU A 27 18.90 5.84 -4.24
N ARG A 28 17.70 6.03 -3.65
CA ARG A 28 17.11 7.36 -3.38
C ARG A 28 16.40 7.42 -2.03
N ASP A 29 16.77 8.44 -1.27
CA ASP A 29 15.98 8.95 -0.15
C ASP A 29 15.16 10.19 -0.59
N LEU A 30 14.14 10.51 0.20
CA LEU A 30 13.45 11.80 0.19
C LEU A 30 13.92 12.65 1.38
N ALA A 31 13.49 13.91 1.45
CA ALA A 31 13.97 14.88 2.45
C ALA A 31 13.84 14.39 3.90
N ASP A 32 12.70 13.76 4.23
CA ASP A 32 12.35 13.30 5.58
C ASP A 32 12.05 11.79 5.63
N LEU A 33 12.31 11.05 4.53
CA LEU A 33 12.03 9.63 4.40
C LEU A 33 13.21 8.91 3.75
N HIS A 34 13.83 8.00 4.50
CA HIS A 34 15.05 7.30 4.10
C HIS A 34 14.84 5.81 3.94
N PHE A 35 15.63 5.19 3.07
CA PHE A 35 15.60 3.75 2.79
C PHE A 35 15.68 2.90 4.08
N GLU A 36 16.59 3.22 5.01
CA GLU A 36 16.74 2.48 6.26
C GLU A 36 15.51 2.57 7.18
N GLN A 37 14.74 3.66 7.10
CA GLN A 37 13.49 3.78 7.86
C GLN A 37 12.45 2.79 7.33
N PHE A 38 12.37 2.57 6.02
CA PHE A 38 11.48 1.55 5.44
C PHE A 38 11.90 0.14 5.85
N LEU A 39 13.22 -0.15 5.90
CA LEU A 39 13.70 -1.43 6.40
C LEU A 39 13.29 -1.66 7.87
N ALA A 40 13.46 -0.64 8.71
CA ALA A 40 13.07 -0.72 10.11
C ALA A 40 11.54 -0.81 10.29
N GLY A 41 10.78 -0.09 9.46
CA GLY A 41 9.33 -0.12 9.42
C GLY A 41 8.77 -1.49 9.05
N ALA A 42 9.33 -2.13 8.02
CA ALA A 42 8.95 -3.47 7.60
C ALA A 42 9.19 -4.51 8.71
N VAL A 43 10.34 -4.45 9.39
CA VAL A 43 10.65 -5.32 10.53
C VAL A 43 9.71 -5.04 11.72
N GLY A 44 9.41 -3.76 11.99
CA GLY A 44 8.50 -3.35 13.06
C GLY A 44 7.05 -3.79 12.84
N ALA A 45 6.60 -3.86 11.59
CA ALA A 45 5.24 -4.26 11.24
C ALA A 45 4.97 -5.77 11.44
N ARG A 46 6.01 -6.58 11.67
CA ARG A 46 5.96 -8.04 11.67
C ARG A 46 4.90 -8.60 12.62
N ASP A 47 4.81 -8.11 13.85
CA ASP A 47 3.87 -8.64 14.85
C ASP A 47 2.41 -8.48 14.39
N GLY A 48 2.09 -7.36 13.73
CA GLY A 48 0.77 -7.14 13.16
C GLY A 48 0.50 -7.99 11.92
N LEU A 49 1.50 -8.21 11.07
CA LEU A 49 1.40 -9.13 9.94
C LEU A 49 1.20 -10.59 10.39
N GLU A 50 1.88 -11.03 11.45
CA GLU A 50 1.66 -12.35 12.07
C GLU A 50 0.23 -12.45 12.64
N ALA A 51 -0.25 -11.40 13.34
CA ALA A 51 -1.63 -11.34 13.83
C ALA A 51 -2.69 -11.37 12.72
N ALA A 52 -2.36 -10.88 11.52
CA ALA A 52 -3.27 -10.90 10.37
C ALA A 52 -3.56 -12.32 9.86
N GLU A 53 -2.70 -13.31 10.16
CA GLU A 53 -2.91 -14.69 9.70
C GLU A 53 -4.17 -15.31 10.35
N ASP A 54 -4.43 -15.06 11.64
CA ASP A 54 -5.50 -15.69 12.40
C ASP A 54 -6.52 -14.71 13.05
N GLY A 55 -6.15 -13.45 13.25
CA GLY A 55 -6.92 -12.44 13.98
C GLY A 55 -7.92 -11.59 13.17
N PRO A 56 -8.53 -10.58 13.82
CA PRO A 56 -9.30 -9.52 13.16
C PRO A 56 -8.39 -8.62 12.32
N VAL A 57 -8.87 -8.20 11.16
CA VAL A 57 -8.07 -7.42 10.18
C VAL A 57 -7.71 -6.05 10.73
N GLY A 58 -8.66 -5.36 11.38
CA GLY A 58 -8.40 -4.02 11.91
C GLY A 58 -7.37 -4.02 13.04
N ASP A 59 -7.47 -4.95 14.00
CA ASP A 59 -6.53 -5.06 15.12
C ASP A 59 -5.12 -5.42 14.65
N ALA A 60 -5.01 -6.34 13.67
CA ALA A 60 -3.75 -6.69 13.04
C ALA A 60 -3.13 -5.49 12.31
N PHE A 61 -3.94 -4.73 11.58
CA PHE A 61 -3.51 -3.50 10.90
C PHE A 61 -3.01 -2.44 11.88
N GLU A 62 -3.76 -2.14 12.95
CA GLU A 62 -3.33 -1.19 13.99
C GLU A 62 -2.00 -1.61 14.62
N THR A 63 -1.85 -2.90 14.94
CA THR A 63 -0.62 -3.46 15.51
C THR A 63 0.56 -3.31 14.53
N ALA A 64 0.33 -3.57 13.24
CA ALA A 64 1.37 -3.44 12.22
C ALA A 64 1.81 -1.99 12.05
N VAL A 65 0.86 -1.05 12.02
CA VAL A 65 1.16 0.39 11.89
C VAL A 65 1.89 0.92 13.12
N ALA A 66 1.45 0.54 14.33
CA ALA A 66 2.13 0.92 15.56
C ALA A 66 3.58 0.42 15.60
N GLY A 67 3.81 -0.86 15.27
CA GLY A 67 5.16 -1.43 15.21
C GLY A 67 6.04 -0.81 14.12
N MET A 68 5.47 -0.54 12.94
CA MET A 68 6.16 0.19 11.87
C MET A 68 6.59 1.59 12.32
N ALA A 69 5.69 2.35 12.95
CA ALA A 69 5.97 3.70 13.43
C ALA A 69 7.02 3.70 14.54
N ASP A 70 6.94 2.78 15.50
CA ASP A 70 7.92 2.63 16.58
C ASP A 70 9.31 2.26 16.04
N GLY A 71 9.37 1.39 15.03
CA GLY A 71 10.63 0.93 14.42
C GLY A 71 11.30 1.99 13.55
N SER A 72 10.52 2.73 12.76
CA SER A 72 11.03 3.67 11.76
C SER A 72 11.05 5.14 12.23
N GLY A 73 10.30 5.45 13.29
CA GLY A 73 10.11 6.81 13.81
C GLY A 73 9.20 7.70 12.96
N THR A 74 8.55 7.15 11.92
CA THR A 74 7.69 7.89 10.99
C THR A 74 6.72 6.95 10.26
N ASN A 75 5.87 7.50 9.40
CA ASN A 75 5.12 6.71 8.45
C ASN A 75 5.99 6.33 7.25
N THR A 76 6.19 5.04 7.03
CA THR A 76 6.91 4.53 5.85
C THR A 76 5.99 3.79 4.89
N GLN A 77 5.08 2.96 5.41
CA GLN A 77 4.38 1.93 4.63
C GLN A 77 2.92 1.73 5.09
N PHE A 78 2.24 2.76 5.62
CA PHE A 78 0.85 2.64 6.10
C PHE A 78 -0.10 2.07 5.04
N GLY A 79 -0.07 2.58 3.81
CA GLY A 79 -0.91 2.10 2.72
C GLY A 79 -0.56 0.67 2.28
N CYS A 80 0.72 0.30 2.27
CA CYS A 80 1.17 -1.07 2.03
C CYS A 80 0.55 -2.02 3.06
N LEU A 81 0.60 -1.68 4.34
CA LEU A 81 0.00 -2.49 5.42
C LEU A 81 -1.53 -2.59 5.26
N LEU A 82 -2.17 -1.51 4.82
CA LEU A 82 -3.61 -1.49 4.57
C LEU A 82 -4.00 -2.50 3.49
N LEU A 83 -3.20 -2.63 2.43
CA LEU A 83 -3.45 -3.63 1.39
C LEU A 83 -3.02 -5.04 1.82
N LEU A 84 -1.89 -5.17 2.53
CA LEU A 84 -1.33 -6.49 2.88
C LEU A 84 -2.16 -7.22 3.93
N THR A 85 -2.72 -6.54 4.92
CA THR A 85 -3.42 -7.20 6.05
C THR A 85 -4.56 -8.14 5.60
N PRO A 86 -5.53 -7.71 4.76
CA PRO A 86 -6.57 -8.62 4.26
C PRO A 86 -6.01 -9.70 3.32
N LEU A 87 -4.96 -9.41 2.55
CA LEU A 87 -4.31 -10.38 1.66
C LEU A 87 -3.62 -11.51 2.44
N VAL A 88 -2.91 -11.17 3.53
CA VAL A 88 -2.30 -12.13 4.46
C VAL A 88 -3.37 -13.04 5.07
N ARG A 89 -4.49 -12.44 5.50
CA ARG A 89 -5.62 -13.19 6.05
C ARG A 89 -6.22 -14.17 5.05
N ALA A 90 -6.41 -13.75 3.80
CA ALA A 90 -6.93 -14.60 2.74
C ALA A 90 -5.97 -15.76 2.40
N ALA A 91 -4.67 -15.46 2.30
CA ALA A 91 -3.63 -16.46 2.07
C ALA A 91 -3.55 -17.50 3.20
N SER A 92 -3.60 -17.06 4.46
CA SER A 92 -3.62 -17.94 5.64
C SER A 92 -4.84 -18.88 5.66
N ARG A 93 -5.99 -18.42 5.16
CA ARG A 93 -7.20 -19.25 4.97
C ARG A 93 -7.11 -20.20 3.78
N GLY A 94 -6.06 -20.11 2.98
CA GLY A 94 -5.82 -20.95 1.80
C GLY A 94 -6.56 -20.49 0.54
N ASP A 95 -7.06 -19.26 0.51
CA ASP A 95 -7.80 -18.69 -0.62
C ASP A 95 -7.33 -17.27 -0.96
N LEU A 96 -6.12 -17.16 -1.50
CA LEU A 96 -5.60 -15.91 -2.05
C LEU A 96 -6.10 -15.69 -3.49
N SER A 97 -7.39 -15.41 -3.60
CA SER A 97 -8.11 -15.07 -4.84
C SER A 97 -8.88 -13.76 -4.64
N PRO A 98 -9.33 -13.08 -5.72
CA PRO A 98 -10.23 -11.93 -5.59
C PRO A 98 -11.44 -12.25 -4.70
N GLU A 99 -12.05 -13.42 -4.89
CA GLU A 99 -13.21 -13.85 -4.12
C GLU A 99 -12.87 -14.10 -2.64
N GLY A 100 -11.78 -14.82 -2.35
CA GLY A 100 -11.35 -15.09 -0.98
C GLY A 100 -10.96 -13.84 -0.21
N VAL A 101 -10.39 -12.83 -0.89
CA VAL A 101 -10.08 -11.54 -0.26
C VAL A 101 -11.36 -10.71 -0.07
N THR A 102 -12.30 -10.72 -1.01
CA THR A 102 -13.62 -10.10 -0.83
C THR A 102 -14.34 -10.68 0.40
N GLU A 103 -14.32 -12.01 0.59
CA GLU A 103 -14.90 -12.63 1.80
C GLU A 103 -14.24 -12.15 3.10
N VAL A 104 -12.93 -11.83 3.08
CA VAL A 104 -12.23 -11.25 4.24
C VAL A 104 -12.69 -9.82 4.50
N VAL A 105 -12.85 -9.01 3.45
CA VAL A 105 -13.30 -7.62 3.54
C VAL A 105 -14.74 -7.52 4.03
N GLU A 106 -15.66 -8.30 3.43
CA GLU A 106 -17.08 -8.36 3.82
C GLU A 106 -17.29 -8.87 5.26
N ALA A 107 -16.33 -9.64 5.78
CA ALA A 107 -16.37 -10.15 7.15
C ALA A 107 -15.86 -9.14 8.20
N THR A 108 -15.37 -7.97 7.78
CA THR A 108 -14.91 -6.94 8.71
C THR A 108 -16.08 -6.35 9.52
N THR A 109 -15.75 -5.84 10.70
CA THR A 109 -16.73 -5.39 11.69
C THR A 109 -16.52 -3.93 12.06
N VAL A 110 -17.43 -3.40 12.87
CA VAL A 110 -17.26 -2.08 13.50
C VAL A 110 -15.98 -2.03 14.34
N ALA A 111 -15.61 -3.13 15.01
CA ALA A 111 -14.36 -3.18 15.79
C ALA A 111 -13.12 -3.06 14.89
N ASP A 112 -13.15 -3.66 13.70
CA ASP A 112 -12.07 -3.50 12.71
C ASP A 112 -11.98 -2.05 12.22
N ALA A 113 -13.11 -1.38 11.99
CA ALA A 113 -13.13 0.05 11.67
C ALA A 113 -12.54 0.89 12.81
N GLU A 114 -12.91 0.61 14.07
CA GLU A 114 -12.36 1.33 15.21
C GLU A 114 -10.83 1.20 15.30
N ALA A 115 -10.29 0.01 15.06
CA ALA A 115 -8.85 -0.23 15.04
C ALA A 115 -8.15 0.49 13.89
N PHE A 116 -8.75 0.47 12.69
CA PHE A 116 -8.27 1.27 11.55
C PHE A 116 -8.16 2.77 11.90
N TYR A 117 -9.16 3.34 12.57
CA TYR A 117 -9.09 4.75 12.99
C TYR A 117 -8.04 4.99 14.08
N ARG A 118 -7.80 4.05 14.99
CA ARG A 118 -6.70 4.17 15.97
C ARG A 118 -5.33 4.12 15.31
N ALA A 119 -5.18 3.43 14.18
CA ALA A 119 -3.93 3.38 13.42
C ALA A 119 -3.41 4.78 13.02
N PHE A 120 -4.31 5.75 12.78
CA PHE A 120 -3.94 7.14 12.47
C PHE A 120 -3.30 7.89 13.65
N GLU A 121 -3.42 7.40 14.88
CA GLU A 121 -2.74 7.98 16.04
C GLU A 121 -1.25 7.61 16.08
N HIS A 122 -0.84 6.61 15.30
CA HIS A 122 0.54 6.09 15.26
C HIS A 122 1.37 6.65 14.11
N ALA A 123 0.72 7.11 13.04
CA ALA A 123 1.39 7.52 11.81
C ALA A 123 0.74 8.77 11.22
N GLU A 124 1.57 9.72 10.75
CA GLU A 124 1.08 10.85 9.97
C GLU A 124 0.72 10.36 8.56
N VAL A 125 -0.56 10.42 8.21
CA VAL A 125 -1.07 9.98 6.91
C VAL A 125 -1.63 11.18 6.16
N ALA A 126 -1.17 11.38 4.93
CA ALA A 126 -1.79 12.33 4.02
C ALA A 126 -3.16 11.79 3.59
N VAL A 127 -4.24 12.42 4.08
CA VAL A 127 -5.62 12.10 3.73
C VAL A 127 -6.26 13.33 3.09
N PRO A 128 -6.97 13.20 1.95
CA PRO A 128 -7.70 14.31 1.37
C PRO A 128 -8.77 14.85 2.33
N ASP A 129 -9.23 16.07 2.08
CA ASP A 129 -10.35 16.62 2.84
C ASP A 129 -11.60 15.74 2.68
N PRO A 130 -12.34 15.47 3.77
CA PRO A 130 -13.53 14.64 3.71
C PRO A 130 -14.60 15.34 2.85
N PRO A 131 -15.41 14.58 2.11
CA PRO A 131 -16.61 15.09 1.47
C PRO A 131 -17.50 15.87 2.45
N GLU A 132 -18.21 16.89 1.94
CA GLU A 132 -19.12 17.69 2.76
C GLU A 132 -20.17 16.79 3.45
N GLY A 133 -20.30 16.91 4.77
CA GLY A 133 -21.33 16.21 5.55
C GLY A 133 -20.89 14.90 6.21
N ILE A 134 -19.61 14.51 6.07
CA ILE A 134 -19.03 13.34 6.76
C ILE A 134 -17.89 13.69 7.72
N ASP A 135 -17.77 14.95 8.18
CA ASP A 135 -16.75 15.41 9.15
C ASP A 135 -16.67 14.56 10.43
N ALA A 136 -17.77 13.91 10.82
CA ALA A 136 -17.83 13.00 11.96
C ALA A 136 -17.00 11.72 11.77
N LEU A 137 -16.76 11.35 10.51
CA LEU A 137 -16.06 10.15 10.05
C LEU A 137 -14.72 10.48 9.38
N ASP A 138 -14.26 11.73 9.45
CA ASP A 138 -12.94 12.09 8.93
C ASP A 138 -11.85 11.25 9.62
N ALA A 139 -11.10 10.47 8.83
CA ALA A 139 -10.06 9.57 9.30
C ALA A 139 -8.95 10.31 10.08
N ARG A 140 -8.72 11.60 9.76
CA ARG A 140 -7.74 12.46 10.46
C ARG A 140 -8.12 12.73 11.91
N ARG A 141 -9.36 12.43 12.31
CA ARG A 141 -9.81 12.52 13.70
C ARG A 141 -9.40 11.29 14.52
N GLY A 142 -8.87 10.25 13.88
CA GLY A 142 -8.42 9.02 14.53
C GLY A 142 -9.44 8.47 15.52
N ALA A 143 -9.01 8.23 16.75
CA ALA A 143 -9.87 7.66 17.79
C ALA A 143 -11.11 8.52 18.12
N ALA A 144 -11.10 9.82 17.82
CA ALA A 144 -12.22 10.72 18.08
C ALA A 144 -13.42 10.51 17.13
N ALA A 145 -13.27 9.76 16.03
CA ALA A 145 -14.37 9.38 15.14
C ALA A 145 -15.10 8.09 15.58
N ILE A 146 -14.51 7.29 16.48
CA ILE A 146 -15.06 6.00 16.94
C ILE A 146 -16.51 6.07 17.44
N PRO A 147 -16.93 7.07 18.24
CA PRO A 147 -18.33 7.16 18.66
C PRO A 147 -19.31 7.25 17.48
N ALA A 148 -18.93 7.96 16.40
CA ALA A 148 -19.77 8.09 15.21
C ALA A 148 -19.83 6.79 14.40
N LEU A 149 -18.71 6.05 14.30
CA LEU A 149 -18.68 4.72 13.68
C LEU A 149 -19.64 3.76 14.39
N ARG A 150 -19.58 3.72 15.73
CA ARG A 150 -20.44 2.88 16.57
C ARG A 150 -21.91 3.24 16.45
N GLU A 151 -22.23 4.53 16.48
CA GLU A 151 -23.61 5.02 16.37
C GLU A 151 -24.23 4.62 15.02
N ARG A 152 -23.43 4.68 13.95
CA ARG A 152 -23.87 4.35 12.59
C ARG A 152 -23.72 2.88 12.22
N GLY A 153 -23.01 2.09 13.03
CA GLY A 153 -22.76 0.68 12.81
C GLY A 153 -21.87 0.39 11.60
N LEU A 154 -20.93 1.28 11.28
CA LEU A 154 -20.09 1.17 10.08
C LEU A 154 -18.95 0.16 10.28
N THR A 155 -18.86 -0.83 9.41
CA THR A 155 -17.74 -1.78 9.33
C THR A 155 -16.52 -1.17 8.65
N LEU A 156 -15.40 -1.89 8.61
CA LEU A 156 -14.22 -1.41 7.88
C LEU A 156 -14.48 -1.39 6.36
N GLU A 157 -15.24 -2.35 5.83
CA GLU A 157 -15.73 -2.31 4.45
C GLU A 157 -16.54 -1.03 4.17
N ASP A 158 -17.49 -0.68 5.04
CA ASP A 158 -18.28 0.55 4.89
C ASP A 158 -17.39 1.80 4.89
N VAL A 159 -16.34 1.81 5.72
CA VAL A 159 -15.35 2.91 5.75
C VAL A 159 -14.56 3.00 4.45
N MET A 160 -14.16 1.86 3.87
CA MET A 160 -13.49 1.85 2.57
C MET A 160 -14.41 2.38 1.46
N ASP A 161 -15.70 2.01 1.47
CA ASP A 161 -16.68 2.48 0.48
C ASP A 161 -16.79 4.00 0.41
N LEU A 162 -16.79 4.67 1.57
CA LEU A 162 -16.81 6.13 1.68
C LEU A 162 -15.60 6.81 1.01
N SER A 163 -14.50 6.09 0.83
CA SER A 163 -13.22 6.61 0.32
C SER A 163 -12.95 6.24 -1.15
N THR A 164 -13.75 5.36 -1.75
CA THR A 164 -13.51 4.78 -3.08
C THR A 164 -13.32 5.82 -4.20
N ASP A 165 -14.02 6.94 -4.14
CA ASP A 165 -13.93 7.98 -5.18
C ASP A 165 -12.55 8.67 -5.23
N HIS A 166 -11.80 8.68 -4.12
CA HIS A 166 -10.56 9.44 -3.98
C HIS A 166 -9.35 8.63 -3.50
N ASP A 167 -9.54 7.39 -3.08
CA ASP A 167 -8.46 6.51 -2.58
C ASP A 167 -8.40 5.21 -3.42
N ALA A 168 -7.27 4.98 -4.10
CA ALA A 168 -7.10 3.78 -4.92
C ALA A 168 -6.95 2.50 -4.07
N ASN A 169 -6.42 2.59 -2.85
CA ASN A 169 -6.31 1.46 -1.94
C ASN A 169 -7.72 1.01 -1.52
N ALA A 170 -8.61 1.95 -1.21
CA ALA A 170 -10.01 1.67 -0.92
C ALA A 170 -10.74 1.02 -2.11
N ARG A 171 -10.44 1.45 -3.35
CA ARG A 171 -10.99 0.80 -4.56
C ARG A 171 -10.54 -0.65 -4.70
N GLU A 172 -9.27 -0.96 -4.43
CA GLU A 172 -8.79 -2.35 -4.47
C GLU A 172 -9.51 -3.22 -3.43
N TRP A 173 -9.72 -2.69 -2.21
CA TRP A 173 -10.45 -3.38 -1.16
C TRP A 173 -11.86 -3.83 -1.60
N LEU A 174 -12.63 -2.92 -2.21
CA LEU A 174 -14.00 -3.24 -2.61
C LEU A 174 -14.12 -4.01 -3.93
N GLN A 175 -13.08 -4.00 -4.76
CA GLN A 175 -13.12 -4.65 -6.08
C GLN A 175 -12.41 -6.00 -6.12
N GLY A 176 -11.90 -6.50 -4.98
CA GLY A 176 -11.17 -7.76 -4.92
C GLY A 176 -9.74 -7.67 -5.49
N PHE A 177 -9.07 -6.53 -5.30
CA PHE A 177 -7.66 -6.31 -5.60
C PHE A 177 -7.25 -6.54 -7.08
N PRO A 178 -8.04 -6.07 -8.07
CA PRO A 178 -7.82 -6.44 -9.47
C PRO A 178 -6.50 -5.90 -10.04
N ARG A 179 -6.02 -4.72 -9.63
CA ARG A 179 -4.73 -4.18 -10.10
C ARG A 179 -3.58 -4.96 -9.49
N VAL A 180 -3.66 -5.24 -8.19
CA VAL A 180 -2.67 -6.04 -7.44
C VAL A 180 -2.51 -7.42 -8.08
N PHE A 181 -3.60 -8.14 -8.35
CA PHE A 181 -3.52 -9.47 -8.96
C PHE A 181 -2.96 -9.45 -10.40
N ARG A 182 -3.26 -8.41 -11.20
CA ARG A 182 -2.66 -8.25 -12.54
C ARG A 182 -1.17 -7.93 -12.46
N ALA A 183 -0.76 -7.04 -11.56
CA ALA A 183 0.65 -6.71 -11.34
C ALA A 183 1.43 -7.93 -10.83
N ALA A 184 0.85 -8.73 -9.92
CA ALA A 184 1.46 -9.97 -9.45
C ALA A 184 1.70 -10.97 -10.59
N ALA A 185 0.74 -11.13 -11.51
CA ALA A 185 0.91 -11.98 -12.69
C ALA A 185 2.04 -11.49 -13.62
N ARG A 186 2.26 -10.17 -13.72
CA ARG A 186 3.39 -9.60 -14.47
C ARG A 186 4.72 -9.87 -13.76
N ILE A 187 4.77 -9.74 -12.43
CA ILE A 187 5.95 -10.06 -11.63
C ILE A 187 6.31 -11.54 -11.78
N GLU A 188 5.32 -12.43 -11.77
CA GLU A 188 5.49 -13.87 -11.98
C GLU A 188 6.05 -14.19 -13.37
N ALA A 189 5.52 -13.56 -14.42
CA ALA A 189 5.99 -13.75 -15.79
C ALA A 189 7.34 -13.06 -16.08
N GLY A 190 7.71 -12.08 -15.25
CA GLY A 190 8.95 -11.32 -15.37
C GLY A 190 10.20 -12.17 -15.12
N ARG A 191 11.35 -11.68 -15.58
CA ARG A 191 12.64 -12.34 -15.41
C ARG A 191 13.60 -11.44 -14.64
N GLY A 192 14.62 -12.05 -14.04
CA GLY A 192 15.63 -11.35 -13.26
C GLY A 192 15.27 -11.25 -11.78
N PRO A 193 16.03 -10.46 -11.02
CA PRO A 193 15.82 -10.24 -9.59
C PRO A 193 14.37 -9.81 -9.28
N LEU A 194 13.84 -10.25 -8.15
CA LEU A 194 12.49 -9.86 -7.73
C LEU A 194 12.32 -8.35 -7.55
N ALA A 195 13.33 -7.67 -7.00
CA ALA A 195 13.33 -6.22 -6.85
C ALA A 195 13.20 -5.47 -8.19
N ASP A 196 13.91 -5.93 -9.24
CA ASP A 196 13.83 -5.34 -10.58
C ASP A 196 12.43 -5.53 -11.20
N ARG A 197 11.82 -6.69 -10.96
CA ARG A 197 10.44 -6.97 -11.38
C ARG A 197 9.43 -6.12 -10.62
N ALA A 198 9.67 -5.86 -9.33
CA ALA A 198 8.84 -4.94 -8.53
C ALA A 198 8.93 -3.50 -9.07
N ALA A 199 10.13 -3.00 -9.37
CA ALA A 199 10.33 -1.68 -9.98
C ALA A 199 9.63 -1.56 -11.36
N SER A 200 9.70 -2.62 -12.18
CA SER A 200 8.97 -2.68 -13.46
C SER A 200 7.44 -2.70 -13.26
N ALA A 201 6.94 -3.40 -12.24
CA ALA A 201 5.52 -3.43 -11.89
C ALA A 201 5.04 -2.05 -11.41
N PHE A 202 5.84 -1.36 -10.59
CA PHE A 202 5.58 0.02 -10.16
C PHE A 202 5.40 0.95 -11.36
N LEU A 203 6.36 0.96 -12.30
CA LEU A 203 6.27 1.80 -13.49
C LEU A 203 5.03 1.48 -14.36
N THR A 204 4.65 0.20 -14.41
CA THR A 204 3.43 -0.23 -15.12
C THR A 204 2.17 0.28 -14.41
N LEU A 205 2.09 0.13 -13.08
CA LEU A 205 0.96 0.58 -12.28
C LEU A 205 0.79 2.11 -12.33
N LEU A 206 1.90 2.86 -12.29
CA LEU A 206 1.92 4.32 -12.41
C LEU A 206 1.39 4.81 -13.77
N ALA A 207 1.55 3.98 -14.81
CA ALA A 207 1.07 4.27 -16.16
C ALA A 207 -0.42 3.94 -16.34
N GLU A 208 -0.98 3.04 -15.52
CA GLU A 208 -2.37 2.58 -15.66
C GLU A 208 -3.40 3.57 -15.11
N GLU A 209 -3.09 4.26 -14.01
CA GLU A 209 -4.03 5.13 -13.31
C GLU A 209 -3.28 6.25 -12.57
N PHE A 210 -3.97 7.36 -12.28
CA PHE A 210 -3.41 8.41 -11.43
C PHE A 210 -3.09 7.87 -10.03
N ASP A 211 -1.92 8.24 -9.52
CA ASP A 211 -1.57 8.00 -8.13
C ASP A 211 -2.35 8.95 -7.22
N THR A 212 -3.14 8.41 -6.29
CA THR A 212 -4.04 9.22 -5.45
C THR A 212 -3.29 10.07 -4.43
N LEU A 213 -2.08 9.68 -4.01
CA LEU A 213 -1.23 10.54 -3.18
C LEU A 213 -0.74 11.74 -3.99
N VAL A 214 -0.27 11.52 -5.22
CA VAL A 214 0.13 12.61 -6.13
C VAL A 214 -1.04 13.56 -6.42
N VAL A 215 -2.25 13.03 -6.64
CA VAL A 215 -3.46 13.86 -6.80
C VAL A 215 -3.71 14.69 -5.54
N THR A 216 -3.58 14.11 -4.36
CA THR A 216 -3.84 14.78 -3.07
C THR A 216 -2.83 15.89 -2.81
N GLU A 217 -1.54 15.66 -3.04
CA GLU A 217 -0.47 16.61 -2.71
C GLU A 217 -0.19 17.64 -3.81
N HIS A 218 -0.39 17.27 -5.08
CA HIS A 218 0.01 18.09 -6.24
C HIS A 218 -1.12 18.36 -7.24
N GLY A 219 -2.29 17.73 -7.07
CA GLY A 219 -3.45 17.88 -7.94
C GLY A 219 -3.41 17.02 -9.20
N GLU A 220 -4.58 16.85 -9.82
CA GLU A 220 -4.77 16.00 -11.00
C GLU A 220 -3.90 16.39 -12.22
N GLY A 221 -3.55 17.68 -12.34
CA GLY A 221 -2.71 18.15 -13.43
C GLY A 221 -1.33 17.49 -13.41
N VAL A 222 -0.71 17.43 -12.23
CA VAL A 222 0.60 16.80 -12.02
C VAL A 222 0.47 15.28 -12.11
N ALA A 223 -0.57 14.69 -11.51
CA ALA A 223 -0.80 13.24 -11.61
C ALA A 223 -0.93 12.76 -13.07
N ARG A 224 -1.58 13.55 -13.93
CA ARG A 224 -1.67 13.27 -15.37
C ARG A 224 -0.32 13.33 -16.06
N GLU A 225 0.48 14.36 -15.79
CA GLU A 225 1.84 14.49 -16.34
C GLU A 225 2.71 13.29 -15.96
N VAL A 226 2.67 12.88 -14.69
CA VAL A 226 3.40 11.72 -14.16
C VAL A 226 2.96 10.44 -14.88
N GLN A 227 1.65 10.21 -15.01
CA GLN A 227 1.11 9.04 -15.71
C GLN A 227 1.52 9.01 -17.18
N GLU A 228 1.39 10.12 -17.91
CA GLU A 228 1.78 10.23 -19.31
C GLU A 228 3.28 9.95 -19.51
N ARG A 229 4.12 10.44 -18.58
CA ARG A 229 5.55 10.16 -18.60
C ARG A 229 5.84 8.69 -18.33
N ALA A 230 5.20 8.08 -17.32
CA ALA A 230 5.31 6.64 -17.03
C ALA A 230 4.87 5.78 -18.24
N LEU A 231 3.79 6.17 -18.93
CA LEU A 231 3.33 5.52 -20.16
C LEU A 231 4.36 5.59 -21.30
N SER A 232 5.07 6.72 -21.43
CA SER A 232 6.12 6.85 -22.45
C SER A 232 7.34 5.95 -22.18
N LEU A 233 7.55 5.55 -20.91
CA LEU A 233 8.72 4.83 -20.45
C LEU A 233 8.53 3.31 -20.35
N GLN A 234 7.38 2.77 -20.76
CA GLN A 234 7.08 1.32 -20.65
C GLN A 234 8.06 0.39 -21.41
N ARG A 235 8.87 0.96 -22.33
CA ARG A 235 9.92 0.25 -23.08
C ARG A 235 11.27 0.94 -23.02
N ALA A 236 11.39 1.91 -22.14
CA ALA A 236 12.63 2.65 -21.92
C ALA A 236 13.65 1.76 -21.20
N ASP A 237 14.92 2.14 -21.28
CA ASP A 237 15.94 1.48 -20.48
C ASP A 237 15.93 1.99 -19.02
N ALA A 238 16.72 1.34 -18.17
CA ALA A 238 16.77 1.68 -16.75
C ALA A 238 17.30 3.10 -16.49
N ASP A 239 18.11 3.66 -17.39
CA ASP A 239 18.71 4.98 -17.21
C ASP A 239 17.66 6.07 -17.48
N GLU A 240 16.82 5.92 -18.51
CA GLU A 240 15.70 6.82 -18.77
C GLU A 240 14.65 6.82 -17.64
N VAL A 241 14.38 5.66 -17.03
CA VAL A 241 13.48 5.57 -15.86
C VAL A 241 14.15 6.18 -14.63
N ARG A 242 15.48 6.04 -14.51
CA ARG A 242 16.27 6.66 -13.44
C ARG A 242 16.20 8.19 -13.51
N GLU A 243 16.36 8.77 -14.70
CA GLU A 243 16.21 10.22 -14.91
C GLU A 243 14.80 10.71 -14.53
N PHE A 244 13.76 9.95 -14.89
CA PHE A 244 12.40 10.27 -14.47
C PHE A 244 12.22 10.18 -12.95
N ALA A 245 12.84 9.20 -12.31
CA ALA A 245 12.80 9.07 -10.86
C ALA A 245 13.49 10.25 -10.16
N ASP A 246 14.63 10.69 -10.68
CA ASP A 246 15.34 11.86 -10.15
C ASP A 246 14.51 13.15 -10.32
N ASP A 247 13.89 13.37 -11.49
CA ASP A 247 13.00 14.53 -11.71
C ASP A 247 11.87 14.61 -10.69
N LEU A 248 11.20 13.49 -10.43
CA LEU A 248 10.10 13.47 -9.45
C LEU A 248 10.59 13.73 -8.02
N VAL A 249 11.73 13.16 -7.63
CA VAL A 249 12.33 13.44 -6.31
C VAL A 249 12.73 14.91 -6.17
N GLU A 250 13.37 15.49 -7.18
CA GLU A 250 13.73 16.92 -7.19
C GLU A 250 12.51 17.84 -7.08
N ARG A 251 11.38 17.42 -7.65
CA ARG A 251 10.09 18.13 -7.58
C ARG A 251 9.29 17.82 -6.33
N GLY A 252 9.76 16.89 -5.49
CA GLY A 252 9.06 16.43 -4.30
C GLY A 252 7.75 15.69 -4.60
N ILE A 253 7.66 15.00 -5.74
CA ILE A 253 6.47 14.25 -6.17
C ILE A 253 6.66 12.78 -5.82
N ASN A 254 5.82 12.26 -4.93
CA ASN A 254 5.91 10.89 -4.43
C ASN A 254 4.68 10.05 -4.83
N PRO A 255 4.80 9.11 -5.79
CA PRO A 255 3.75 8.15 -6.10
C PRO A 255 3.63 7.02 -5.07
N GLY A 256 3.23 7.38 -3.85
CA GLY A 256 3.14 6.46 -2.70
C GLY A 256 2.04 5.41 -2.84
N THR A 257 0.88 5.75 -3.41
CA THR A 257 -0.19 4.75 -3.61
C THR A 257 0.25 3.66 -4.60
N THR A 258 1.05 4.02 -5.59
CA THR A 258 1.64 3.06 -6.54
C THR A 258 2.64 2.12 -5.84
N ALA A 259 3.39 2.62 -4.85
CA ALA A 259 4.26 1.80 -4.02
C ALA A 259 3.44 0.78 -3.22
N ASP A 260 2.32 1.21 -2.61
CA ASP A 260 1.40 0.33 -1.86
C ASP A 260 0.92 -0.85 -2.72
N LEU A 261 0.40 -0.55 -3.91
CA LEU A 261 -0.06 -1.56 -4.87
C LEU A 261 1.06 -2.50 -5.32
N THR A 262 2.28 -1.97 -5.43
CA THR A 262 3.46 -2.76 -5.79
C THR A 262 3.84 -3.74 -4.69
N ALA A 263 3.85 -3.31 -3.42
CA ALA A 263 4.09 -4.19 -2.26
C ALA A 263 3.06 -5.33 -2.21
N ALA A 264 1.77 -5.00 -2.35
CA ALA A 264 0.69 -5.98 -2.38
C ALA A 264 0.85 -6.98 -3.55
N ALA A 265 1.26 -6.50 -4.73
CA ALA A 265 1.51 -7.35 -5.89
C ALA A 265 2.71 -8.29 -5.70
N VAL A 266 3.78 -7.81 -5.06
CA VAL A 266 4.93 -8.64 -4.69
C VAL A 266 4.52 -9.74 -3.71
N PHE A 267 3.70 -9.42 -2.71
CA PHE A 267 3.16 -10.42 -1.76
C PHE A 267 2.41 -11.53 -2.49
N VAL A 268 1.46 -11.18 -3.35
CA VAL A 268 0.69 -12.17 -4.12
C VAL A 268 1.60 -13.02 -5.02
N ALA A 269 2.63 -12.43 -5.62
CA ALA A 269 3.59 -13.16 -6.42
C ALA A 269 4.41 -14.16 -5.58
N LEU A 270 4.85 -13.77 -4.38
CA LEU A 270 5.57 -14.63 -3.44
C LEU A 270 4.70 -15.82 -3.00
N GLU A 271 3.43 -15.58 -2.64
CA GLU A 271 2.46 -16.63 -2.31
C GLU A 271 2.21 -17.60 -3.47
N ARG A 272 2.32 -17.13 -4.72
CA ARG A 272 2.24 -17.95 -5.94
C ARG A 272 3.55 -18.70 -6.25
N GLY A 273 4.55 -18.60 -5.39
CA GLY A 273 5.80 -19.36 -5.50
C GLY A 273 6.93 -18.65 -6.22
N VAL A 274 6.79 -17.35 -6.54
CA VAL A 274 7.91 -16.55 -7.02
C VAL A 274 8.98 -16.49 -5.92
N SER A 275 10.24 -16.76 -6.28
CA SER A 275 11.34 -16.78 -5.33
C SER A 275 12.34 -15.65 -5.54
N VAL A 276 13.04 -15.29 -4.46
CA VAL A 276 14.26 -14.47 -4.50
C VAL A 276 15.50 -15.27 -4.94
N ARG A 277 15.40 -16.60 -4.97
CA ARG A 277 16.40 -17.50 -5.54
C ARG A 277 16.17 -17.52 -7.05
N GLY A 278 16.85 -16.63 -7.78
CA GLY A 278 16.72 -16.51 -9.24
C GLY A 278 16.89 -17.81 -10.00
#